data_AF-A0A0F2L245-F1
#
_entry.id   AF-A0A0F2L245-F1
#
_cell.length_a   1.000
_cell.length_b   1.000
_cell.length_c   1.000
_cell.angle_alpha   90.00
_cell.angle_beta   90.00
_cell.angle_gamma   90.00
#
_symmetry.space_group_name_H-M   'P 1'
#
loop_
_entity.id
_entity.type
_entity.pdbx_description
1 polymer ?
#
loop_
_entity_poly.entity_id
_entity_poly.type
_entity_poly.pdbx_seq_one_letter_code
_entity_poly.pdbx_strand_id
1 'polypeptide(L)'
;APYIYPTPNVDVFMVNERPLMQLNLDYVAVGHIHEHGLRHPRINAVYPGSLEIWDAREFEIYEFIDGKLRRVKDLDPKGFLILDIGGNGVKVSNVELKPSRRLVRVRIRYEEAKPGAVRGDVSYIASNMDREGSIVILEIEGKIGSGYSTRDFNITELRRLFSRAWVDVRLSLERGGGSVGGGVQVFGGINDIIRQALRSRVNNEDWVSALMDIIERVKVDDEDGAFSTLEKLLNVSLRGGGKAITDWLRDSQ
;
A
#
# COMPACT_ATOMS: atom_id res chain seq x y z
N ALA A 1 9.15 11.25 8.91
CA ALA A 1 8.61 11.73 7.63
C ALA A 1 7.20 11.17 7.50
N PRO A 2 6.18 11.98 7.15
CA PRO A 2 4.82 11.48 6.99
C PRO A 2 4.78 10.36 5.94
N TYR A 3 4.00 9.32 6.21
CA TYR A 3 3.94 8.13 5.38
C TYR A 3 3.15 8.43 4.10
N ILE A 4 3.84 8.39 2.96
CA ILE A 4 3.27 8.70 1.65
C ILE A 4 2.33 7.57 1.24
N TYR A 5 1.03 7.87 1.05
CA TYR A 5 0.07 6.95 0.45
C TYR A 5 0.53 6.57 -0.97
N PRO A 6 0.49 5.27 -1.37
CA PRO A 6 0.81 4.86 -2.73
C PRO A 6 -0.40 5.14 -3.62
N THR A 7 -0.69 6.41 -3.85
CA THR A 7 -1.48 6.92 -4.98
C THR A 7 -0.61 7.97 -5.64
N PRO A 8 -0.27 7.82 -6.93
CA PRO A 8 0.65 8.73 -7.59
C PRO A 8 0.00 10.11 -7.73
N ASN A 9 0.69 11.13 -7.23
CA ASN A 9 0.58 12.55 -7.63
C ASN A 9 -0.83 13.17 -7.73
N VAL A 10 -1.53 13.42 -6.61
CA VAL A 10 -2.37 14.62 -6.41
C VAL A 10 -2.51 14.88 -4.90
N ASP A 11 -2.22 16.09 -4.44
CA ASP A 11 -2.63 16.70 -3.16
C ASP A 11 -2.99 15.76 -1.99
N VAL A 12 -2.03 15.55 -1.07
CA VAL A 12 -2.23 14.83 0.20
C VAL A 12 -3.36 15.44 1.06
N PHE A 13 -3.79 16.66 0.75
CA PHE A 13 -4.85 17.39 1.42
C PHE A 13 -6.00 17.67 0.45
N MET A 14 -7.14 16.99 0.62
CA MET A 14 -8.30 17.07 -0.29
C MET A 14 -9.11 18.38 -0.19
N VAL A 15 -8.62 19.37 0.54
CA VAL A 15 -9.33 20.63 0.74
C VAL A 15 -8.88 21.60 -0.35
N ASN A 16 -9.83 22.16 -1.12
CA ASN A 16 -9.51 23.29 -2.00
C ASN A 16 -9.30 24.54 -1.13
N GLU A 17 -8.03 24.89 -0.92
CA GLU A 17 -7.62 25.93 0.02
C GLU A 17 -7.93 27.34 -0.46
N ARG A 18 -7.92 27.57 -1.78
CA ARG A 18 -7.97 28.93 -2.35
C ARG A 18 -9.23 29.70 -1.96
N PRO A 19 -10.45 29.14 -2.04
CA PRO A 19 -11.65 29.82 -1.58
C PRO A 19 -11.64 30.04 -0.07
N LEU A 20 -11.12 29.08 0.71
CA LEU A 20 -11.12 29.16 2.17
C LEU A 20 -10.18 30.26 2.70
N MET A 21 -9.04 30.45 2.04
CA MET A 21 -8.11 31.54 2.37
C MET A 21 -8.72 32.93 2.15
N GLN A 22 -9.71 33.06 1.27
CA GLN A 22 -10.41 34.33 1.01
C GLN A 22 -11.45 34.67 2.08
N LEU A 23 -11.87 33.68 2.90
CA LEU A 23 -12.93 33.85 3.89
C LEU A 23 -12.44 34.37 5.24
N ASN A 24 -11.13 34.63 5.40
CA ASN A 24 -10.51 35.14 6.63
C ASN A 24 -10.95 34.36 7.89
N LEU A 25 -10.95 33.03 7.80
CA LEU A 25 -11.36 32.14 8.88
C LEU A 25 -10.21 31.92 9.87
N ASP A 26 -10.49 32.01 11.16
CA ASP A 26 -9.49 31.75 12.21
C ASP A 26 -9.07 30.29 12.27
N TYR A 27 -9.97 29.36 11.92
CA TYR A 27 -9.70 27.93 11.91
C TYR A 27 -10.67 27.18 10.99
N VAL A 28 -10.21 26.11 10.35
CA VAL A 28 -11.05 25.22 9.53
C VAL A 28 -11.05 23.82 10.13
N ALA A 29 -12.22 23.36 10.54
CA ALA A 29 -12.42 21.97 10.94
C ALA A 29 -12.46 21.07 9.70
N VAL A 30 -11.46 20.21 9.56
CA VAL A 30 -11.29 19.31 8.41
C VAL A 30 -11.48 17.85 8.82
N GLY A 31 -11.78 16.98 7.85
CA GLY A 31 -11.97 15.54 8.05
C GLY A 31 -11.42 14.73 6.87
N HIS A 32 -11.87 13.48 6.72
CA HIS A 32 -11.47 12.54 5.64
C HIS A 32 -10.08 11.88 5.79
N ILE A 33 -9.04 12.61 6.21
CA ILE A 33 -7.75 11.99 6.53
C ILE A 33 -7.81 11.35 7.92
N HIS A 34 -7.35 10.10 8.02
CA HIS A 34 -7.46 9.29 9.24
C HIS A 34 -6.24 9.42 10.18
N GLU A 35 -5.18 10.09 9.74
CA GLU A 35 -4.00 10.42 10.56
C GLU A 35 -4.34 11.47 11.63
N HIS A 36 -4.17 11.12 12.91
CA HIS A 36 -4.52 11.98 14.03
C HIS A 36 -3.49 13.10 14.22
N GLY A 37 -3.98 14.35 14.34
CA GLY A 37 -3.14 15.50 14.65
C GLY A 37 -2.32 16.02 13.45
N LEU A 38 -2.58 15.52 12.24
CA LEU A 38 -1.92 16.01 11.03
C LEU A 38 -2.31 17.47 10.78
N ARG A 39 -1.31 18.35 10.71
CA ARG A 39 -1.53 19.78 10.42
C ARG A 39 -1.65 20.00 8.92
N HIS A 40 -2.65 20.78 8.53
CA HIS A 40 -2.77 21.21 7.15
C HIS A 40 -1.66 22.23 6.82
N PRO A 41 -0.98 22.15 5.66
CA PRO A 41 0.21 22.96 5.38
C PRO A 41 -0.09 24.44 5.10
N ARG A 42 -1.26 24.77 4.53
CA ARG A 42 -1.56 26.14 4.03
C ARG A 42 -2.71 26.87 4.70
N ILE A 43 -3.56 26.19 5.46
CA ILE A 43 -4.68 26.81 6.20
C ILE A 43 -4.57 26.43 7.67
N ASN A 44 -5.12 27.24 8.57
CA ASN A 44 -5.14 26.92 10.00
C ASN A 44 -6.15 25.80 10.27
N ALA A 45 -5.71 24.55 10.08
CA ALA A 45 -6.52 23.36 10.26
C ALA A 45 -5.66 22.20 10.75
N VAL A 46 -6.25 21.35 11.57
CA VAL A 46 -5.66 20.09 12.02
C VAL A 46 -6.69 18.99 11.78
N TYR A 47 -6.25 17.90 11.15
CA TYR A 47 -7.06 16.71 10.96
C TYR A 47 -7.18 15.97 12.28
N PRO A 48 -8.40 15.76 12.80
CA PRO A 48 -8.60 14.99 14.02
C PRO A 48 -8.31 13.50 13.80
N GLY A 49 -8.25 13.04 12.54
CA GLY A 49 -8.14 11.62 12.24
C GLY A 49 -9.46 10.88 12.54
N SER A 50 -9.39 9.55 12.53
CA SER A 50 -10.46 8.70 13.05
C SER A 50 -10.33 8.46 14.55
N LEU A 51 -11.44 8.11 15.21
CA LEU A 51 -11.45 7.71 16.62
C LEU A 51 -10.94 6.29 16.83
N GLU A 52 -11.11 5.43 15.82
CA GLU A 52 -10.68 4.05 15.80
C GLU A 52 -9.79 3.78 14.60
N ILE A 53 -9.10 2.64 14.65
CA ILE A 53 -8.22 2.19 13.58
C ILE A 53 -9.04 1.86 12.33
N TRP A 54 -8.68 2.49 11.21
CA TRP A 54 -9.39 2.39 9.94
C TRP A 54 -8.98 1.15 9.14
N ASP A 55 -7.69 0.87 9.05
CA ASP A 55 -7.18 -0.27 8.30
C ASP A 55 -5.82 -0.80 8.82
N ALA A 56 -5.40 -1.92 8.24
CA ALA A 56 -4.19 -2.66 8.62
C ALA A 56 -2.88 -1.87 8.47
N ARG A 57 -2.85 -0.76 7.72
CA ARG A 57 -1.66 0.09 7.60
C ARG A 57 -1.38 0.84 8.89
N GLU A 58 -2.42 1.06 9.69
CA GLU A 58 -2.37 1.79 10.95
C GLU A 58 -1.96 0.92 12.13
N PHE A 59 -1.84 -0.40 11.94
CA PHE A 59 -1.49 -1.38 12.98
C PHE A 59 -0.05 -1.20 13.49
N GLU A 60 0.23 -1.75 14.68
CA GLU A 60 1.61 -2.03 15.09
C GLU A 60 2.25 -2.98 14.07
N ILE A 61 3.50 -2.73 13.66
CA ILE A 61 4.22 -3.62 12.73
C ILE A 61 5.40 -4.24 13.44
N TYR A 62 5.50 -5.56 13.34
CA TYR A 62 6.66 -6.34 13.76
C TYR A 62 7.25 -7.06 12.54
N GLU A 63 8.57 -7.14 12.52
CA GLU A 63 9.31 -7.99 11.60
C GLU A 63 9.89 -9.16 12.39
N PHE A 64 9.73 -10.36 11.86
CA PHE A 64 10.36 -11.56 12.40
C PHE A 64 11.66 -11.82 11.63
N ILE A 65 12.79 -11.56 12.29
CA ILE A 65 14.13 -11.64 11.69
C ILE A 65 15.02 -12.36 12.71
N ASP A 66 15.83 -13.32 12.24
CA ASP A 66 16.78 -14.09 13.06
C ASP A 66 16.15 -14.73 14.30
N GLY A 67 14.94 -15.28 14.14
CA GLY A 67 14.21 -15.95 15.23
C GLY A 67 13.60 -14.98 16.26
N LYS A 68 13.59 -13.67 16.01
CA LYS A 68 13.12 -12.65 16.96
C LYS A 68 12.09 -11.72 16.35
N LEU A 69 11.12 -11.33 17.18
CA LEU A 69 10.15 -10.29 16.85
C LEU A 69 10.74 -8.91 17.16
N ARG A 70 10.88 -8.08 16.14
CA ARG A 70 11.31 -6.69 16.26
C ARG A 70 10.17 -5.77 15.87
N ARG A 71 9.75 -4.89 16.77
CA ARG A 71 8.79 -3.83 16.43
C ARG A 71 9.48 -2.79 15.55
N VAL A 72 8.85 -2.47 14.42
CA VAL A 72 9.34 -1.49 13.44
C VAL A 72 8.40 -0.31 13.26
N LYS A 73 7.14 -0.44 13.70
CA LYS A 73 6.17 0.64 13.72
C LYS A 73 5.26 0.49 14.94
N ASP A 74 5.02 1.60 15.63
CA ASP A 74 3.97 1.67 16.65
C ASP A 74 2.59 1.76 15.99
N LEU A 75 1.55 1.55 16.79
CA LEU A 75 0.18 1.78 16.37
C LEU A 75 -0.02 3.27 16.08
N ASP A 76 -0.71 3.60 14.99
CA ASP A 76 -0.96 5.01 14.71
C ASP A 76 -1.89 5.59 15.79
N PRO A 77 -1.56 6.79 16.32
CA PRO A 77 -2.36 7.40 17.36
C PRO A 77 -3.76 7.71 16.82
N LYS A 78 -4.76 7.58 17.69
CA LYS A 78 -6.15 7.92 17.42
C LYS A 78 -6.67 8.80 18.53
N GLY A 79 -7.68 9.60 18.23
CA GLY A 79 -8.20 10.54 19.20
C GLY A 79 -9.01 11.66 18.61
N PHE A 80 -9.17 12.71 19.39
CA PHE A 80 -9.89 13.91 18.97
C PHE A 80 -9.12 15.16 19.40
N LEU A 81 -9.54 16.30 18.88
CA LEU A 81 -8.93 17.59 19.15
C LEU A 81 -9.81 18.37 20.13
N ILE A 82 -9.17 19.06 21.07
CA ILE A 82 -9.81 20.10 21.89
C ILE A 82 -9.33 21.45 21.36
N LEU A 83 -10.30 22.29 21.00
CA LEU A 83 -10.06 23.65 20.53
C LEU A 83 -10.42 24.61 21.67
N ASP A 84 -9.43 25.40 22.09
CA ASP A 84 -9.61 26.52 23.00
C ASP A 84 -9.68 27.79 22.15
N ILE A 85 -10.85 28.46 22.19
CA ILE A 85 -11.17 29.60 21.34
C ILE A 85 -11.26 30.83 22.23
N GLY A 86 -10.37 31.80 22.00
CA GLY A 86 -10.34 33.07 22.73
C GLY A 86 -9.94 34.24 21.84
N GLY A 87 -9.80 35.42 22.45
CA GLY A 87 -9.47 36.66 21.71
C GLY A 87 -8.13 36.66 20.97
N ASN A 88 -7.25 35.67 21.23
CA ASN A 88 -5.94 35.52 20.59
C ASN A 88 -5.92 34.40 19.52
N GLY A 89 -7.08 33.91 19.08
CA GLY A 89 -7.21 32.87 18.06
C GLY A 89 -7.55 31.48 18.62
N VAL A 90 -7.31 30.44 17.82
CA VAL A 90 -7.65 29.05 18.13
C VAL A 90 -6.41 28.27 18.55
N LYS A 91 -6.40 27.74 19.77
CA LYS A 91 -5.38 26.84 20.28
C LYS A 91 -5.87 25.39 20.20
N VAL A 92 -5.11 24.54 19.52
CA VAL A 92 -5.44 23.12 19.32
C VAL A 92 -4.63 22.24 20.24
N SER A 93 -5.31 21.36 20.99
CA SER A 93 -4.69 20.33 21.83
C SER A 93 -5.15 18.94 21.38
N ASN A 94 -4.23 17.98 21.34
CA ASN A 94 -4.55 16.59 21.00
C ASN A 94 -4.98 15.82 22.25
N VAL A 95 -6.04 15.03 22.13
CA VAL A 95 -6.42 14.03 23.12
C VAL A 95 -6.30 12.66 22.48
N GLU A 96 -5.26 11.94 22.86
CA GLU A 96 -5.03 10.57 22.39
C GLU A 96 -5.93 9.59 23.15
N LEU A 97 -6.66 8.79 22.38
CA LEU A 97 -7.37 7.63 22.86
C LEU A 97 -6.42 6.44 22.83
N LYS A 98 -6.38 5.67 23.92
CA LYS A 98 -5.72 4.37 23.91
C LYS A 98 -6.69 3.36 23.31
N PRO A 99 -6.42 2.80 22.13
CA PRO A 99 -7.32 1.83 21.54
C PRO A 99 -7.45 0.63 22.47
N SER A 100 -8.68 0.15 22.60
CA SER A 100 -9.03 -0.95 23.49
C SER A 100 -8.48 -2.30 23.01
N ARG A 101 -8.19 -2.41 21.71
CA ARG A 101 -7.80 -3.64 21.04
C ARG A 101 -6.37 -3.56 20.51
N ARG A 102 -5.57 -4.58 20.79
CA ARG A 102 -4.25 -4.73 20.19
C ARG A 102 -4.38 -5.19 18.74
N LEU A 103 -3.87 -4.40 17.80
CA LEU A 103 -3.91 -4.66 16.37
C LEU A 103 -2.47 -4.75 15.85
N VAL A 104 -2.10 -5.92 15.34
CA VAL A 104 -0.71 -6.24 15.02
C VAL A 104 -0.60 -6.79 13.61
N ARG A 105 0.40 -6.34 12.89
CA ARG A 105 0.85 -6.93 11.64
C ARG A 105 2.26 -7.47 11.83
N VAL A 106 2.47 -8.74 11.50
CA VAL A 106 3.76 -9.41 11.61
C VAL A 106 4.21 -9.81 10.21
N ARG A 107 5.42 -9.42 9.85
CA ARG A 107 6.04 -9.75 8.57
C ARG A 107 7.14 -10.76 8.77
N ILE A 108 7.08 -11.83 7.99
CA ILE A 108 8.07 -12.90 7.98
C ILE A 108 8.54 -13.07 6.55
N ARG A 109 9.85 -13.02 6.34
CA ARG A 109 10.45 -13.21 5.02
C ARG A 109 11.38 -14.40 5.02
N TYR A 110 11.20 -15.28 4.04
CA TYR A 110 12.03 -16.45 3.84
C TYR A 110 12.75 -16.37 2.51
N GLU A 111 14.06 -16.57 2.52
CA GLU A 111 14.79 -16.88 1.29
C GLU A 111 14.37 -18.25 0.74
N GLU A 112 14.26 -19.24 1.63
CA GLU A 112 13.75 -20.58 1.35
C GLU A 112 12.78 -21.03 2.47
N ALA A 113 11.48 -20.97 2.20
CA ALA A 113 10.43 -21.37 3.11
C ALA A 113 10.26 -22.89 3.13
N LYS A 114 10.44 -23.50 4.30
CA LYS A 114 10.13 -24.93 4.55
C LYS A 114 8.95 -25.02 5.51
N PRO A 115 7.96 -25.91 5.28
CA PRO A 115 6.75 -25.97 6.12
C PRO A 115 7.03 -26.11 7.62
N GLY A 116 8.01 -26.92 8.01
CA GLY A 116 8.40 -27.09 9.41
C GLY A 116 8.98 -25.82 10.04
N ALA A 117 9.82 -25.10 9.31
CA ALA A 117 10.39 -23.83 9.76
C ALA A 117 9.29 -22.77 9.92
N VAL A 118 8.44 -22.61 8.90
CA VAL A 118 7.30 -21.69 8.96
C VAL A 118 6.38 -21.99 10.13
N ARG A 119 6.03 -23.27 10.35
CA ARG A 119 5.21 -23.67 11.50
C ARG A 119 5.88 -23.36 12.83
N GLY A 120 7.18 -23.62 12.95
CA GLY A 120 7.96 -23.30 14.15
C GLY A 120 7.95 -21.81 14.47
N ASP A 121 8.22 -20.97 13.47
CA ASP A 121 8.26 -19.52 13.61
C ASP A 121 6.87 -18.94 13.92
N VAL A 122 5.82 -19.42 13.23
CA VAL A 122 4.43 -19.03 13.54
C VAL A 122 4.05 -19.47 14.96
N SER A 123 4.50 -20.65 15.42
CA SER A 123 4.26 -21.10 16.79
C SER A 123 4.97 -20.20 17.82
N TYR A 124 6.20 -19.75 17.53
CA TYR A 124 6.90 -18.78 18.36
C TYR A 124 6.18 -17.43 18.38
N ILE A 125 5.68 -16.98 17.23
CA ILE A 125 4.91 -15.72 17.15
C ILE A 125 3.62 -15.84 17.96
N ALA A 126 2.90 -16.95 17.84
CA ALA A 126 1.70 -17.22 18.61
C ALA A 126 1.98 -17.18 20.12
N SER A 127 3.06 -17.80 20.61
CA SER A 127 3.39 -17.77 22.05
C SER A 127 3.67 -16.36 22.59
N ASN A 128 4.09 -15.43 21.74
CA ASN A 128 4.39 -14.05 22.13
C ASN A 128 3.24 -13.06 21.87
N MET A 129 2.34 -13.40 20.94
CA MET A 129 1.34 -12.46 20.42
C MET A 129 -0.11 -12.90 20.59
N ASP A 130 -0.38 -14.17 20.90
CA ASP A 130 -1.73 -14.70 21.11
C ASP A 130 -2.35 -14.13 22.39
N ARG A 131 -3.04 -13.00 22.23
CA ARG A 131 -3.75 -12.31 23.30
C ARG A 131 -5.23 -12.24 22.96
N GLU A 132 -6.05 -12.39 23.99
CA GLU A 132 -7.49 -12.30 23.87
C GLU A 132 -7.93 -10.95 23.32
N GLY A 133 -8.86 -11.00 22.37
CA GLY A 133 -9.38 -9.82 21.70
C GLY A 133 -8.43 -9.18 20.70
N SER A 134 -7.16 -9.61 20.60
CA SER A 134 -6.23 -9.04 19.62
C SER A 134 -6.54 -9.48 18.20
N ILE A 135 -6.18 -8.64 17.23
CA ILE A 135 -6.20 -8.97 15.80
C ILE A 135 -4.75 -9.02 15.31
N VAL A 136 -4.38 -10.14 14.70
CA VAL A 136 -3.05 -10.36 14.14
C VAL A 136 -3.16 -10.64 12.65
N ILE A 137 -2.40 -9.91 11.85
CA ILE A 137 -2.20 -10.20 10.43
C ILE A 137 -0.79 -10.76 10.27
N LEU A 138 -0.67 -12.00 9.82
CA LEU A 138 0.60 -12.64 9.51
C LEU A 138 0.86 -12.56 8.01
N GLU A 139 1.85 -11.77 7.60
CA GLU A 139 2.34 -11.66 6.23
C GLU A 139 3.58 -12.57 6.09
N ILE A 140 3.40 -13.70 5.39
CA ILE A 140 4.45 -14.70 5.15
C ILE A 140 4.86 -14.63 3.69
N GLU A 141 6.06 -14.10 3.44
CA GLU A 141 6.61 -13.84 2.11
C GLU A 141 7.88 -14.68 1.88
N GLY A 142 8.16 -15.06 0.63
CA GLY A 142 9.40 -15.75 0.29
C GLY A 142 9.30 -16.72 -0.87
N LYS A 143 10.32 -17.58 -1.01
CA LYS A 143 10.32 -18.66 -2.01
C LYS A 143 10.09 -20.00 -1.35
N ILE A 144 9.30 -20.86 -1.97
CA ILE A 144 9.05 -22.23 -1.51
C ILE A 144 10.32 -23.05 -1.70
N GLY A 145 10.72 -23.74 -0.63
CA GLY A 145 11.86 -24.65 -0.67
C GLY A 145 11.66 -25.85 -1.57
N SER A 146 12.78 -26.42 -2.00
CA SER A 146 12.76 -27.55 -2.95
C SER A 146 11.99 -28.74 -2.36
N GLY A 147 11.14 -29.36 -3.18
CA GLY A 147 10.33 -30.52 -2.78
C GLY A 147 9.02 -30.20 -2.05
N TYR A 148 8.71 -28.90 -1.86
CA TYR A 148 7.45 -28.46 -1.25
C TYR A 148 6.55 -27.71 -2.22
N SER A 149 5.30 -27.55 -1.82
CA SER A 149 4.25 -26.82 -2.51
C SER A 149 3.53 -25.89 -1.54
N THR A 150 2.77 -24.93 -2.07
CA THR A 150 1.98 -24.01 -1.25
C THR A 150 0.98 -24.73 -0.34
N ARG A 151 0.52 -25.93 -0.72
CA ARG A 151 -0.43 -26.73 0.08
C ARG A 151 0.19 -27.23 1.38
N ASP A 152 1.50 -27.45 1.40
CA ASP A 152 2.21 -28.03 2.56
C ASP A 152 2.30 -27.05 3.73
N PHE A 153 2.11 -25.75 3.50
CA PHE A 153 2.11 -24.73 4.55
C PHE A 153 0.79 -24.62 5.31
N ASN A 154 -0.29 -25.26 4.82
CA ASN A 154 -1.63 -25.34 5.42
C ASN A 154 -2.05 -24.14 6.30
N ILE A 155 -2.62 -23.12 5.67
CA ILE A 155 -3.06 -21.86 6.31
C ILE A 155 -3.93 -22.09 7.55
N THR A 156 -4.83 -23.07 7.47
CA THR A 156 -5.77 -23.40 8.56
C THR A 156 -5.03 -23.91 9.79
N GLU A 157 -3.96 -24.69 9.62
CA GLU A 157 -3.13 -25.15 10.73
C GLU A 157 -2.32 -24.00 11.33
N LEU A 158 -1.74 -23.12 10.51
CA LEU A 158 -1.02 -21.95 11.01
C LEU A 158 -1.94 -21.03 11.83
N ARG A 159 -3.16 -20.81 11.36
CA ARG A 159 -4.17 -20.03 12.08
C ARG A 159 -4.54 -20.67 13.41
N ARG A 160 -4.66 -22.01 13.48
CA ARG A 160 -5.00 -22.76 14.71
C ARG A 160 -3.93 -22.66 15.80
N LEU A 161 -2.72 -22.21 15.48
CA LEU A 161 -1.69 -21.95 16.50
C LEU A 161 -2.06 -20.77 17.40
N PHE A 162 -2.99 -19.90 16.96
CA PHE A 162 -3.54 -18.82 17.76
C PHE A 162 -4.91 -19.25 18.29
N SER A 163 -5.01 -19.30 19.61
CA SER A 163 -6.20 -19.79 20.31
C SER A 163 -7.09 -18.67 20.85
N ARG A 164 -6.54 -17.45 21.01
CA ARG A 164 -7.22 -16.32 21.66
C ARG A 164 -7.35 -15.10 20.76
N ALA A 165 -6.41 -14.89 19.86
CA ALA A 165 -6.40 -13.82 18.87
C ALA A 165 -7.23 -14.18 17.64
N TRP A 166 -7.85 -13.17 17.02
CA TRP A 166 -8.33 -13.32 15.65
C TRP A 166 -7.15 -13.14 14.69
N VAL A 167 -6.93 -14.10 13.80
CA VAL A 167 -5.76 -14.11 12.92
C VAL A 167 -6.14 -14.24 11.46
N ASP A 168 -5.59 -13.34 10.65
CA ASP A 168 -5.54 -13.40 9.19
C ASP A 168 -4.14 -13.82 8.76
N VAL A 169 -4.03 -14.88 7.96
CA VAL A 169 -2.74 -15.40 7.48
C VAL A 169 -2.67 -15.19 5.98
N ARG A 170 -1.72 -14.37 5.55
CA ARG A 170 -1.46 -14.01 4.17
C ARG A 170 -0.17 -14.68 3.72
N LEU A 171 -0.30 -15.61 2.78
CA LEU A 171 0.82 -16.36 2.23
C LEU A 171 1.12 -15.89 0.80
N SER A 172 2.31 -15.34 0.64
CA SER A 172 2.87 -14.87 -0.63
C SER A 172 4.18 -15.61 -0.88
N LEU A 173 4.07 -16.92 -1.14
CA LEU A 173 5.21 -17.80 -1.39
C LEU A 173 5.31 -18.18 -2.87
N GLU A 174 6.43 -17.85 -3.51
CA GLU A 174 6.71 -18.14 -4.92
C GLU A 174 7.42 -19.48 -5.08
N ARG A 175 7.07 -20.28 -6.10
CA ARG A 175 7.88 -21.47 -6.42
C ARG A 175 9.20 -21.03 -7.05
N GLY A 176 10.32 -21.48 -6.50
CA GLY A 176 11.61 -21.36 -7.16
C GLY A 176 11.63 -22.16 -8.46
N GLY A 177 11.29 -21.51 -9.58
CA GLY A 177 11.53 -22.07 -10.90
C GLY A 177 13.02 -21.96 -11.21
N GLY A 178 13.66 -23.07 -11.56
CA GLY A 178 14.96 -23.02 -12.23
C GLY A 178 14.78 -22.35 -13.58
N SER A 179 15.09 -21.06 -13.68
CA SER A 179 15.23 -20.36 -14.95
C SER A 179 16.71 -20.18 -15.27
N VAL A 180 17.16 -21.07 -16.17
CA VAL A 180 18.20 -20.76 -17.13
C VAL A 180 17.76 -19.50 -17.90
N GLY A 181 18.54 -18.42 -17.78
CA GLY A 181 18.57 -17.31 -18.74
C GLY A 181 17.48 -16.23 -18.61
N GLY A 182 17.94 -14.98 -18.52
CA GLY A 182 17.15 -13.79 -18.85
C GLY A 182 16.51 -13.10 -17.65
N GLY A 183 17.22 -12.13 -17.08
CA GLY A 183 16.68 -11.25 -16.07
C GLY A 183 15.56 -10.37 -16.62
N VAL A 184 14.45 -10.30 -15.89
CA VAL A 184 13.76 -9.06 -15.49
C VAL A 184 13.10 -9.36 -14.14
N GLN A 185 13.65 -8.78 -13.08
CA GLN A 185 12.98 -8.66 -11.78
C GLN A 185 11.97 -7.51 -11.87
N VAL A 186 10.65 -7.77 -11.86
CA VAL A 186 9.66 -6.81 -11.34
C VAL A 186 8.40 -7.55 -10.84
N PHE A 187 8.19 -7.47 -9.53
CA PHE A 187 6.95 -7.45 -8.73
C PHE A 187 5.61 -7.90 -9.35
N GLY A 188 4.97 -8.88 -8.68
CA GLY A 188 3.55 -9.15 -8.75
C GLY A 188 2.70 -8.00 -8.20
N GLY A 189 2.42 -7.02 -9.04
CA GLY A 189 1.54 -5.88 -8.78
C GLY A 189 0.53 -5.68 -9.91
N ILE A 190 -0.16 -4.54 -9.92
CA ILE A 190 -1.15 -4.13 -10.95
C ILE A 190 -0.68 -4.43 -12.39
N ASN A 191 0.63 -4.38 -12.66
CA ASN A 191 1.22 -4.74 -13.96
C ASN A 191 0.90 -6.18 -14.41
N ASP A 192 0.83 -7.16 -13.51
CA ASP A 192 0.43 -8.54 -13.86
C ASP A 192 -1.06 -8.64 -14.18
N ILE A 193 -1.90 -7.89 -13.45
CA ILE A 193 -3.34 -7.80 -13.70
C ILE A 193 -3.58 -7.14 -15.06
N ILE A 194 -2.88 -6.04 -15.35
CA ILE A 194 -2.95 -5.36 -16.64
C ILE A 194 -2.43 -6.27 -17.74
N ARG A 195 -1.29 -6.95 -17.55
CA ARG A 195 -0.73 -7.89 -18.53
C ARG A 195 -1.69 -9.05 -18.82
N GLN A 196 -2.35 -9.60 -17.80
CA GLN A 196 -3.35 -10.66 -17.97
C GLN A 196 -4.62 -10.15 -18.68
N ALA A 197 -5.08 -8.95 -18.35
CA ALA A 197 -6.20 -8.30 -19.04
C ALA A 197 -5.87 -8.03 -20.52
N LEU A 198 -4.67 -7.51 -20.82
CA LEU A 198 -4.21 -7.26 -22.19
C LEU A 198 -4.06 -8.57 -22.99
N ARG A 199 -3.48 -9.61 -22.39
CA ARG A 199 -3.37 -10.94 -23.02
C ARG A 199 -4.73 -11.50 -23.43
N SER A 200 -5.73 -11.40 -22.57
CA SER A 200 -7.09 -11.87 -22.85
C SER A 200 -7.81 -11.11 -23.97
N ARG A 201 -7.34 -9.90 -24.33
CA ARG A 201 -7.96 -9.03 -25.33
C ARG A 201 -7.20 -9.00 -26.66
N VAL A 202 -5.87 -9.02 -26.60
CA VAL A 202 -5.00 -8.69 -27.74
C VAL A 202 -4.37 -9.93 -28.38
N ASN A 203 -4.31 -11.06 -27.68
CA ASN A 203 -3.80 -12.35 -28.16
C ASN A 203 -2.49 -12.26 -29.02
N ASN A 204 -1.64 -11.29 -28.71
CA ASN A 204 -0.37 -11.04 -29.36
C ASN A 204 0.61 -10.52 -28.30
N GLU A 205 1.63 -11.32 -27.97
CA GLU A 205 2.57 -11.03 -26.88
C GLU A 205 3.47 -9.82 -27.18
N ASP A 206 3.77 -9.53 -28.45
CA ASP A 206 4.57 -8.37 -28.83
C ASP A 206 3.78 -7.08 -28.57
N TRP A 207 2.47 -7.11 -28.84
CA TRP A 207 1.57 -6.00 -28.55
C TRP A 207 1.37 -5.79 -27.05
N VAL A 208 1.22 -6.87 -26.29
CA VAL A 208 1.12 -6.80 -24.83
C VAL A 208 2.39 -6.19 -24.24
N SER A 209 3.56 -6.60 -24.74
CA SER A 209 4.84 -6.09 -24.27
C SER A 209 5.03 -4.61 -24.61
N ALA A 210 4.68 -4.19 -25.84
CA ALA A 210 4.74 -2.80 -26.26
C ALA A 210 3.78 -1.89 -25.47
N LEU A 211 2.55 -2.36 -25.20
CA LEU A 211 1.58 -1.62 -24.38
C LEU A 211 2.03 -1.48 -22.92
N MET A 212 2.68 -2.51 -22.37
CA MET A 212 3.27 -2.42 -21.03
C MET A 212 4.43 -1.41 -20.98
N ASP A 213 5.30 -1.38 -22.00
CA ASP A 213 6.38 -0.39 -22.12
C ASP A 213 5.83 1.04 -22.21
N ILE A 214 4.75 1.26 -22.98
CA ILE A 214 4.06 2.56 -23.05
C ILE A 214 3.55 3.00 -21.67
N ILE A 215 2.89 2.11 -20.93
CA ILE A 215 2.35 2.42 -19.59
C ILE A 215 3.48 2.78 -18.62
N GLU A 216 4.60 2.07 -18.65
CA GLU A 216 5.76 2.34 -17.80
C GLU A 216 6.42 3.68 -18.12
N ARG A 217 6.52 4.04 -19.41
CA ARG A 217 7.07 5.33 -19.86
C ARG A 217 6.20 6.51 -19.47
N VAL A 218 4.88 6.41 -19.66
CA VAL A 218 3.93 7.45 -19.22
C VAL A 218 4.01 7.65 -17.70
N LYS A 219 4.20 6.57 -16.93
CA LYS A 219 4.32 6.66 -15.47
C LYS A 219 5.56 7.43 -14.98
N VAL A 220 6.60 7.53 -15.80
CA VAL A 220 7.84 8.28 -15.50
C VAL A 220 7.93 9.61 -16.26
N ASP A 221 6.80 10.11 -16.78
CA ASP A 221 6.70 11.32 -17.62
C ASP A 221 7.58 11.28 -18.90
N ASP A 222 7.94 10.09 -19.41
CA ASP A 222 8.60 9.90 -20.72
C ASP A 222 7.55 9.78 -21.83
N GLU A 223 6.82 10.86 -22.08
CA GLU A 223 5.80 10.90 -23.13
C GLU A 223 6.41 10.69 -24.51
N ASP A 224 7.58 11.30 -24.79
CA ASP A 224 8.29 11.16 -26.07
C ASP A 224 8.64 9.71 -26.40
N GLY A 225 9.17 8.96 -25.42
CA GLY A 225 9.45 7.54 -25.56
C GLY A 225 8.19 6.70 -25.72
N ALA A 226 7.12 7.02 -24.96
CA ALA A 226 5.84 6.34 -25.08
C ALA A 226 5.22 6.47 -26.48
N PHE A 227 5.28 7.68 -27.06
CA PHE A 227 4.86 7.92 -28.44
C PHE A 227 5.70 7.12 -29.43
N SER A 228 7.03 7.10 -29.28
CA SER A 228 7.90 6.34 -30.19
C SER A 228 7.58 4.83 -30.18
N THR A 229 7.32 4.26 -29.00
CA THR A 229 6.91 2.85 -28.89
C THR A 229 5.54 2.61 -29.55
N LEU A 230 4.58 3.53 -29.39
CA LEU A 230 3.26 3.43 -30.01
C LEU A 230 3.32 3.59 -31.54
N GLU A 231 4.12 4.52 -32.06
CA GLU A 231 4.34 4.71 -33.51
C GLU A 231 4.95 3.47 -34.16
N LYS A 232 5.91 2.82 -33.47
CA LYS A 232 6.49 1.54 -33.92
C LYS A 232 5.48 0.41 -33.92
N LEU A 233 4.59 0.37 -32.93
CA LEU A 233 3.54 -0.65 -32.83
C LEU A 233 2.48 -0.50 -33.92
N LEU A 234 2.06 0.73 -34.20
CA LEU A 234 1.04 1.05 -35.19
C LEU A 234 1.59 1.18 -36.62
N ASN A 235 2.91 1.27 -36.77
CA ASN A 235 3.60 1.56 -38.03
C ASN A 235 3.06 2.84 -38.72
N VAL A 236 2.71 3.84 -37.91
CA VAL A 236 2.17 5.14 -38.33
C VAL A 236 2.88 6.22 -37.53
N SER A 237 3.32 7.29 -38.21
CA SER A 237 3.83 8.49 -37.53
C SER A 237 2.66 9.25 -36.91
N LEU A 238 2.63 9.31 -35.59
CA LEU A 238 1.63 10.05 -34.81
C LEU A 238 2.06 11.51 -34.64
N ARG A 239 3.37 11.79 -34.77
CA ARG A 239 3.95 13.14 -34.83
C ARG A 239 3.93 13.71 -36.25
N GLY A 240 2.73 13.86 -36.77
CA GLY A 240 2.44 14.63 -37.97
C GLY A 240 1.39 15.70 -37.70
N GLY A 241 1.70 16.68 -36.83
CA GLY A 241 0.78 17.82 -36.66
C GLY A 241 0.79 18.59 -35.33
N GLY A 242 1.80 18.44 -34.46
CA GLY A 242 1.98 19.33 -33.30
C GLY A 242 0.82 19.35 -32.28
N LYS A 243 0.04 18.27 -32.17
CA LYS A 243 -1.04 18.12 -31.18
C LYS A 243 -0.61 17.20 -30.04
N ALA A 244 -0.97 17.55 -28.80
CA ALA A 244 -0.76 16.72 -27.63
C ALA A 244 -1.83 15.59 -27.57
N ILE A 245 -1.58 14.50 -26.84
CA ILE A 245 -2.58 13.41 -26.64
C ILE A 245 -3.91 13.95 -26.09
N THR A 246 -3.87 15.01 -25.29
CA THR A 246 -5.05 15.69 -24.76
C THR A 246 -5.96 16.26 -25.84
N ASP A 247 -5.41 16.65 -26.99
CA ASP A 247 -6.19 17.19 -28.11
C ASP A 247 -6.95 16.09 -28.83
N TRP A 248 -6.40 14.88 -28.91
CA TRP A 248 -7.07 13.71 -29.49
C TRP A 248 -8.23 13.22 -28.63
N LEU A 249 -8.09 13.26 -27.30
CA LEU A 249 -9.15 12.81 -26.38
C LEU A 249 -10.33 13.79 -26.32
N ARG A 250 -10.10 15.06 -26.67
CA ARG A 250 -11.14 16.10 -26.69
C ARG A 250 -12.05 16.04 -27.92
N ASP A 251 -11.52 15.58 -29.05
CA ASP A 251 -12.25 15.50 -30.32
C ASP A 251 -13.20 14.26 -30.40
N SER A 252 -13.27 13.45 -29.34
CA SER A 252 -14.12 12.25 -29.22
C SER A 252 -15.33 12.39 -28.27
N GLN A 253 -15.78 13.63 -27.98
CA GLN A 253 -17.09 13.91 -27.36
C GLN A 253 -18.05 14.56 -28.34
#